data_AF-A0A4R1KDN1-F1
#
_entry.id   AF-A0A4R1KDN1-F1
#
_cell.length_a   1.000
_cell.length_b   1.000
_cell.length_c   1.000
_cell.angle_alpha   90.00
_cell.angle_beta   90.00
_cell.angle_gamma   90.00
#
_symmetry.space_group_name_H-M   'P 1'
#
loop_
_entity.id
_entity.type
_entity.pdbx_description
1 polymer ?
#
loop_
_entity_poly.entity_id
_entity_poly.type
_entity_poly.pdbx_seq_one_letter_code
_entity_poly.pdbx_strand_id
1 'polypeptide(L)'
;MNKYNKMAIQSGDEKYISFLFFAYLQGVPGYNKNLEKAYYYGKITSLYGDDVSGFFRADKSSKDFSLSTKVAKNKQIVLTQKAKEFVRTHPPYHYYDEYSFPFDGMDF
;
A
#
# COMPACT_ATOMS: atom_id res chain seq x y z
N MET A 1 -2.02 6.80 14.93
CA MET A 1 -2.82 7.01 13.71
C MET A 1 -3.91 8.02 14.03
N ASN A 2 -3.98 9.16 13.34
CA ASN A 2 -5.00 10.19 13.61
C ASN A 2 -6.34 9.84 12.91
N LYS A 3 -7.37 10.69 13.09
CA LYS A 3 -8.70 10.52 12.47
C LYS A 3 -8.66 10.54 10.94
N TYR A 4 -7.89 11.46 10.34
CA TYR A 4 -7.76 11.62 8.89
C TYR A 4 -7.14 10.39 8.21
N ASN A 5 -6.13 9.79 8.84
CA ASN A 5 -5.50 8.56 8.38
C ASN A 5 -6.50 7.38 8.33
N LYS A 6 -7.42 7.30 9.29
CA LYS A 6 -8.46 6.26 9.29
C LYS A 6 -9.45 6.48 8.15
N MET A 7 -9.82 7.74 7.90
CA MET A 7 -10.70 8.12 6.80
C MET A 7 -10.06 7.80 5.44
N ALA A 8 -8.79 8.13 5.24
CA ALA A 8 -8.06 7.84 4.00
C ALA A 8 -7.99 6.33 3.70
N ILE A 9 -7.83 5.48 4.73
CA ILE A 9 -7.92 4.02 4.55
C ILE A 9 -9.34 3.61 4.19
N GLN A 10 -10.35 4.13 4.89
CA GLN A 10 -11.76 3.81 4.63
C GLN A 10 -12.24 4.28 3.25
N SER A 11 -11.63 5.32 2.67
CA SER A 11 -11.92 5.76 1.31
C SER A 11 -11.14 5.01 0.24
N GLY A 12 -10.21 4.13 0.60
CA GLY A 12 -9.31 3.49 -0.37
C GLY A 12 -8.38 4.49 -1.06
N ASP A 13 -7.93 5.53 -0.35
CA ASP A 13 -6.99 6.53 -0.89
C ASP A 13 -5.67 5.85 -1.29
N GLU A 14 -5.47 5.71 -2.59
CA GLU A 14 -4.33 5.03 -3.20
C GLU A 14 -3.00 5.67 -2.78
N LYS A 15 -2.91 7.02 -2.77
CA LYS A 15 -1.71 7.74 -2.37
C LYS A 15 -1.37 7.45 -0.92
N TYR A 16 -2.37 7.46 -0.04
CA TYR A 16 -2.17 7.17 1.37
C TYR A 16 -1.79 5.70 1.63
N ILE A 17 -2.39 4.76 0.89
CA ILE A 17 -2.06 3.33 0.97
C ILE A 17 -0.64 3.07 0.47
N SER A 18 -0.22 3.69 -0.63
CA SER A 18 1.16 3.65 -1.13
C SER A 18 2.15 4.27 -0.13
N PHE A 19 1.80 5.39 0.50
CA PHE A 19 2.57 5.95 1.60
C PHE A 19 2.75 4.97 2.77
N LEU A 20 1.68 4.29 3.20
CA LEU A 20 1.76 3.29 4.28
C LEU A 20 2.68 2.12 3.92
N PHE A 21 2.67 1.70 2.66
CA PHE A 21 3.60 0.70 2.16
C PHE A 21 5.06 1.12 2.41
N PHE A 22 5.47 2.29 1.93
CA PHE A 22 6.84 2.80 2.13
C PHE A 22 7.17 3.08 3.60
N ALA A 23 6.22 3.65 4.34
CA ALA A 23 6.37 3.99 5.75
C ALA A 23 6.71 2.77 6.60
N TYR A 24 5.98 1.66 6.42
CA TYR A 24 6.24 0.41 7.12
C TYR A 24 7.46 -0.35 6.58
N LEU A 25 7.85 -0.12 5.32
CA LEU A 25 9.05 -0.72 4.73
C LEU A 25 10.33 -0.11 5.32
N GLN A 26 10.38 1.21 5.42
CA GLN A 26 11.56 1.97 5.84
C GLN A 26 11.58 2.24 7.35
N GLY A 27 10.41 2.38 7.98
CA GLY A 27 10.30 2.72 9.39
C GLY A 27 10.37 4.23 9.65
N VAL A 28 9.55 5.02 8.96
CA VAL A 28 9.53 6.50 9.08
C VAL A 28 8.99 6.95 10.45
N PRO A 29 9.29 8.18 10.92
CA PRO A 29 8.77 8.69 12.19
C PRO A 29 7.25 8.52 12.33
N GLY A 30 6.81 7.88 13.43
CA GLY A 30 5.41 7.54 13.67
C GLY A 30 4.94 6.19 13.09
N TYR A 31 5.78 5.51 12.30
CA TYR A 31 5.52 4.18 11.74
C TYR A 31 6.75 3.27 11.91
N ASN A 32 6.73 2.41 12.93
CA ASN A 32 7.81 1.44 13.12
C ASN A 32 7.89 0.48 11.93
N LYS A 33 9.11 0.17 11.49
CA LYS A 33 9.38 -0.78 10.42
C LYS A 33 8.66 -2.11 10.70
N ASN A 34 7.82 -2.54 9.77
CA ASN A 34 7.04 -3.76 9.87
C ASN A 34 6.82 -4.37 8.48
N LEU A 35 7.55 -5.43 8.19
CA LEU A 35 7.53 -6.08 6.87
C LEU A 35 6.20 -6.76 6.55
N GLU A 36 5.44 -7.21 7.55
CA GLU A 36 4.12 -7.82 7.33
C GLU A 36 3.09 -6.76 6.92
N LYS A 37 3.12 -5.59 7.57
CA LYS A 37 2.28 -4.46 7.17
C LYS A 37 2.70 -3.89 5.82
N ALA A 38 4.01 -3.75 5.57
CA ALA A 38 4.52 -3.34 4.28
C ALA A 38 4.07 -4.32 3.17
N TYR A 39 4.18 -5.64 3.41
CA TYR A 39 3.70 -6.65 2.48
C TYR A 39 2.20 -6.48 2.20
N TYR A 40 1.38 -6.29 3.24
CA TYR A 40 -0.07 -6.10 3.10
C TYR A 40 -0.43 -4.87 2.26
N TYR A 41 0.08 -3.68 2.62
CA TYR A 41 -0.23 -2.45 1.88
C TYR A 41 0.35 -2.48 0.47
N GLY A 42 1.55 -3.03 0.27
CA GLY A 42 2.10 -3.22 -1.08
C GLY A 42 1.27 -4.14 -1.96
N LYS A 43 0.60 -5.16 -1.39
CA LYS A 43 -0.36 -5.97 -2.15
C LYS A 43 -1.61 -5.18 -2.55
N ILE A 44 -2.10 -4.30 -1.68
CA ILE A 44 -3.23 -3.42 -2.03
C ILE A 44 -2.82 -2.47 -3.15
N THR A 45 -1.69 -1.78 -3.00
CA THR A 45 -1.11 -0.89 -4.02
C THR A 45 -0.99 -1.59 -5.39
N SER A 46 -0.41 -2.79 -5.42
CA SER A 46 -0.32 -3.60 -6.64
C SER A 46 -1.68 -3.99 -7.25
N LEU A 47 -2.73 -4.14 -6.43
CA LEU A 47 -4.08 -4.48 -6.89
C LEU A 47 -4.85 -3.25 -7.38
N TYR A 48 -4.49 -2.05 -6.92
CA TYR A 48 -5.03 -0.79 -7.45
C TYR A 48 -4.40 -0.38 -8.78
N GLY A 49 -3.21 -0.91 -9.10
CA GLY A 49 -2.60 -0.79 -10.43
C GLY A 49 -1.16 -0.29 -10.42
N ASP A 50 -0.70 0.23 -9.28
CA ASP A 50 0.66 0.71 -9.08
C ASP A 50 1.73 -0.41 -9.21
N ASP A 51 2.82 -0.12 -9.93
CA ASP A 51 3.94 -1.06 -10.05
C ASP A 51 4.87 -1.00 -8.83
N VAL A 52 4.60 -1.88 -7.87
CA VAL A 52 5.49 -2.16 -6.73
C VAL A 52 6.22 -3.50 -6.88
N SER A 53 6.21 -4.09 -8.07
CA SER A 53 6.71 -5.46 -8.29
C SER A 53 8.20 -5.60 -7.95
N GLY A 54 8.98 -4.53 -8.09
CA GLY A 54 10.39 -4.47 -7.69
C GLY A 54 10.66 -4.79 -6.22
N PHE A 55 9.72 -4.53 -5.32
CA PHE A 55 9.89 -4.82 -3.87
C PHE A 55 9.53 -6.27 -3.49
N PHE A 56 8.81 -6.96 -4.38
CA PHE A 56 8.38 -8.34 -4.17
C PHE A 56 9.26 -9.35 -4.92
N ARG A 57 9.86 -8.95 -6.04
CA ARG A 57 10.80 -9.79 -6.79
C ARG A 57 12.12 -9.89 -6.05
N ALA A 58 12.80 -11.03 -6.21
CA ALA A 58 14.21 -11.18 -5.86
C ALA A 58 14.97 -11.23 -7.18
N ASP A 59 15.26 -10.06 -7.76
CA ASP A 59 16.13 -10.04 -8.93
C ASP A 59 17.59 -10.28 -8.50
N LYS A 60 18.45 -10.66 -9.45
CA LYS A 60 19.84 -11.06 -9.16
C LYS A 60 20.68 -9.92 -8.57
N SER A 61 20.27 -8.66 -8.72
CA SER A 61 20.95 -7.48 -8.17
C SER A 61 20.55 -7.19 -6.71
N SER A 62 19.29 -7.45 -6.36
CA SER A 62 18.72 -7.20 -5.02
C SER A 62 18.52 -8.48 -4.19
N LYS A 63 19.37 -9.49 -4.38
CA LYS A 63 19.31 -10.81 -3.72
C LYS A 63 19.08 -10.76 -2.20
N ASP A 64 19.41 -9.64 -1.55
CA ASP A 64 19.31 -9.45 -0.10
C ASP A 64 17.95 -8.93 0.40
N PHE A 65 17.12 -8.32 -0.46
CA PHE A 65 15.86 -7.70 -0.03
C PHE A 65 14.69 -7.97 -0.98
N SER A 66 13.91 -9.01 -0.66
CA SER A 66 12.59 -9.23 -1.23
C SER A 66 11.56 -9.38 -0.10
N LEU A 67 10.45 -8.65 -0.17
CA LEU A 67 9.36 -8.80 0.81
C LEU A 67 8.79 -10.23 0.84
N SER A 68 8.82 -10.91 -0.31
CA SER A 68 8.37 -12.29 -0.42
C SER A 68 9.34 -13.31 0.20
N THR A 69 10.60 -12.95 0.40
CA THR A 69 11.56 -13.81 1.12
C THR A 69 11.60 -13.51 2.62
N LYS A 70 11.31 -12.26 3.02
CA LYS A 70 11.30 -11.84 4.44
C LYS A 70 10.02 -12.20 5.19
N VAL A 71 8.89 -12.33 4.50
CA VAL A 71 7.61 -12.71 5.13
C VAL A 71 7.39 -14.23 4.97
N ALA A 72 6.99 -14.93 6.04
CA ALA A 72 6.72 -16.36 5.98
C ALA A 72 5.58 -16.71 5.00
N LYS A 73 5.72 -17.80 4.23
CA LYS A 73 4.78 -18.19 3.16
C LYS A 73 3.32 -18.31 3.63
N ASN A 74 3.08 -18.89 4.80
CA ASN A 74 1.75 -18.99 5.40
C ASN A 74 1.11 -17.61 5.65
N LYS A 75 1.88 -16.65 6.15
CA LYS A 75 1.42 -15.28 6.38
C LYS A 75 1.15 -14.55 5.06
N GLN A 76 1.96 -14.78 4.04
CA GLN A 76 1.75 -14.17 2.72
C GLN A 76 0.38 -14.53 2.12
N ILE A 77 -0.05 -15.78 2.26
CA ILE A 77 -1.37 -16.24 1.79
C ILE A 77 -2.47 -15.48 2.51
N VAL A 78 -2.41 -15.43 3.86
CA VAL A 78 -3.41 -14.74 4.69
C VAL A 78 -3.45 -13.25 4.38
N LEU A 79 -2.30 -12.58 4.29
CA LEU A 79 -2.23 -11.13 4.01
C LEU A 79 -2.70 -10.81 2.60
N THR A 80 -2.38 -11.65 1.62
CA THR A 80 -2.84 -11.48 0.24
C THR A 80 -4.35 -11.64 0.14
N GLN A 81 -4.94 -12.60 0.85
CA GLN A 81 -6.39 -12.75 0.91
C GLN A 81 -7.05 -11.53 1.54
N LYS A 82 -6.53 -11.04 2.67
CA LYS A 82 -7.00 -9.80 3.31
C LYS A 82 -6.87 -8.58 2.39
N ALA A 83 -5.79 -8.47 1.62
CA ALA A 83 -5.59 -7.37 0.68
C ALA A 83 -6.64 -7.39 -0.44
N LYS A 84 -6.92 -8.57 -1.00
CA LYS A 84 -7.98 -8.75 -2.00
C LYS A 84 -9.36 -8.37 -1.45
N GLU A 85 -9.66 -8.79 -0.22
CA GLU A 85 -10.92 -8.43 0.44
C GLU A 85 -11.05 -6.93 0.71
N PHE A 86 -9.94 -6.30 1.11
CA PHE A 86 -9.88 -4.85 1.27
C PHE A 86 -10.19 -4.13 -0.05
N VAL A 87 -9.49 -4.46 -1.13
CA VAL A 87 -9.72 -3.87 -2.47
C VAL A 87 -11.16 -4.07 -2.95
N ARG A 88 -11.75 -5.25 -2.67
CA ARG A 88 -13.16 -5.54 -3.01
C ARG A 88 -14.14 -4.62 -2.28
N THR A 89 -13.83 -4.23 -1.05
CA THR A 89 -14.71 -3.41 -0.19
C THR A 89 -14.38 -1.92 -0.25
N HIS A 90 -13.18 -1.58 -0.73
CA HIS A 90 -12.64 -0.24 -0.86
C HIS A 90 -12.08 -0.14 -2.28
N PRO A 91 -12.94 0.01 -3.31
CA PRO A 91 -12.46 0.24 -4.67
C PRO A 91 -11.59 1.51 -4.67
N PRO A 92 -10.53 1.55 -5.50
CA PRO A 92 -9.67 2.72 -5.56
C PRO A 92 -10.51 3.95 -5.89
N TYR A 93 -10.33 5.01 -5.12
CA TYR A 93 -11.04 6.26 -5.36
C TYR A 93 -10.52 6.90 -6.64
N HIS A 94 -11.18 6.61 -7.76
CA HIS A 94 -10.89 7.25 -9.04
C HIS A 94 -11.33 8.70 -8.98
N TYR A 95 -10.37 9.61 -8.81
CA TYR A 95 -10.54 11.06 -8.77
C TYR A 95 -11.11 11.69 -10.06
N TYR A 96 -11.57 10.89 -11.02
CA TYR A 96 -11.99 11.31 -12.35
C TYR A 96 -13.37 10.76 -12.72
N ASP A 97 -14.34 10.88 -11.79
CA ASP A 97 -15.72 11.09 -12.23
C ASP A 97 -15.88 12.56 -12.68
N GLU A 98 -16.91 12.84 -13.47
CA GLU A 98 -17.13 14.13 -14.16
C GLU A 98 -17.31 15.35 -13.22
N TYR A 99 -17.12 15.18 -11.90
CA TYR A 99 -17.33 16.19 -10.86
C TYR A 99 -16.11 16.40 -9.93
N SER A 100 -14.99 15.72 -10.17
CA SER A 100 -13.85 15.74 -9.26
C SER A 100 -12.70 16.62 -9.79
N PHE A 101 -12.58 17.85 -9.28
CA PHE A 101 -11.45 18.73 -9.54
C PHE A 101 -10.17 18.17 -8.88
N PRO A 102 -9.03 18.07 -9.58
CA PRO A 102 -7.78 17.63 -8.98
C PRO A 102 -7.31 18.67 -7.94
N PHE A 103 -6.94 18.20 -6.75
CA PHE A 103 -6.35 19.01 -5.67
C PHE A 103 -5.08 19.78 -6.07
N ASP A 104 -4.48 19.47 -7.23
CA ASP A 104 -3.35 20.21 -7.83
C ASP A 104 -3.70 21.65 -8.26
N GLY A 105 -4.94 22.11 -8.05
CA GLY A 105 -5.38 23.49 -8.31
C GLY A 105 -5.59 24.37 -7.07
N MET A 106 -5.26 23.93 -5.85
CA MET A 106 -5.24 24.83 -4.68
C MET A 106 -3.83 25.36 -4.45
N ASP A 107 -3.58 26.57 -4.95
CA ASP A 107 -2.56 27.44 -4.37
C ASP A 107 -2.95 27.73 -2.91
N PHE A 108 -2.07 27.38 -1.97
CA PHE A 108 -2.18 27.72 -0.54
C PHE A 108 -1.68 29.13 -0.24
#